data_AF-A0A328P9K1-F1
#
_entry.id   AF-A0A328P9K1-F1
#
_cell.length_a   1.000
_cell.length_b   1.000
_cell.length_c   1.000
_cell.angle_alpha   90.00
_cell.angle_beta   90.00
_cell.angle_gamma   90.00
#
_symmetry.space_group_name_H-M   'P 1'
#
loop_
_entity.id
_entity.type
_entity.pdbx_description
1 polymer ?
#
loop_
_entity_poly.entity_id
_entity_poly.type
_entity_poly.pdbx_seq_one_letter_code
_entity_poly.pdbx_strand_id
1 'polypeptide(L)'
;MNRLYALVLASLILFLGIGVGSAASMFYTNNSVPTENSTLYTAPIVLNKTMQIKYMIKDNTTTKYGIIKHEITGTNRNRTIYPTISFNGTALSLVFPENVYYTVNGKMPTNKSTLYTSPIILDKNMIVKYLIVVNGTKYTGIVKHTPCKLVKKVQARKMNHKWVKQVIRELVPA
;
A
#
# COMPACT_ATOMS: atom_id res chain seq x y z
N MET A 1 -58.86 26.29 13.42
CA MET A 1 -58.21 24.98 13.61
C MET A 1 -56.88 25.00 12.89
N ASN A 2 -55.78 24.93 13.66
CA ASN A 2 -54.44 24.39 13.34
C ASN A 2 -53.81 24.78 11.98
N ARG A 3 -52.80 25.67 11.91
CA ARG A 3 -51.39 25.49 12.35
C ARG A 3 -50.92 24.04 12.20
N LEU A 4 -49.83 23.82 11.44
CA LEU A 4 -49.41 22.58 10.73
C LEU A 4 -50.18 22.46 9.40
N TYR A 5 -49.61 22.63 8.21
CA TYR A 5 -48.33 22.13 7.71
C TYR A 5 -47.68 23.17 6.80
N ALA A 6 -46.69 23.87 7.36
CA ALA A 6 -45.68 24.53 6.56
C ALA A 6 -44.79 23.45 5.92
N LEU A 7 -44.34 23.70 4.68
CA LEU A 7 -43.15 23.09 4.08
C LEU A 7 -43.16 21.56 3.87
N VAL A 8 -43.89 21.08 2.87
CA VAL A 8 -43.46 19.89 2.10
C VAL A 8 -43.68 20.16 0.60
N LEU A 9 -42.98 21.16 0.08
CA LEU A 9 -42.89 21.46 -1.35
C LEU A 9 -41.43 21.73 -1.70
N ALA A 10 -40.64 20.66 -1.66
CA ALA A 10 -39.31 20.59 -2.25
C ALA A 10 -38.98 19.11 -2.51
N SER A 11 -39.75 18.47 -3.37
CA SER A 11 -39.31 17.23 -4.02
C SER A 11 -38.65 17.61 -5.35
N LEU A 12 -37.54 16.95 -5.65
CA LEU A 12 -36.76 17.01 -6.89
C LEU A 12 -35.68 18.09 -7.00
N ILE A 13 -34.57 17.89 -6.27
CA ILE A 13 -33.25 18.22 -6.84
C ILE A 13 -32.67 16.91 -7.39
N LEU A 14 -32.83 16.76 -8.70
CA LEU A 14 -32.07 15.83 -9.54
C LEU A 14 -30.60 16.25 -9.45
N PHE A 15 -29.82 15.65 -8.55
CA PHE A 15 -28.37 15.76 -8.62
C PHE A 15 -27.93 14.98 -9.85
N LEU A 16 -27.70 15.71 -10.95
CA LEU A 16 -26.90 15.22 -12.07
C LEU A 16 -25.64 14.60 -11.48
N GLY A 17 -25.47 13.29 -11.74
CA GLY A 17 -24.31 12.53 -11.34
C GLY A 17 -23.07 13.07 -12.02
N ILE A 18 -22.44 14.06 -11.40
CA ILE A 18 -21.00 14.26 -11.53
C ILE A 18 -20.43 13.21 -10.61
N GLY A 19 -19.97 12.10 -11.20
CA GLY A 19 -19.29 11.04 -10.47
C GLY A 19 -18.08 11.62 -9.75
N VAL A 20 -18.26 12.00 -8.48
CA VAL A 20 -17.16 11.97 -7.53
C VAL A 20 -16.74 10.51 -7.53
N GLY A 21 -15.64 10.20 -8.21
CA GLY A 21 -15.12 8.83 -8.23
C GLY A 21 -15.11 8.33 -6.79
N SER A 22 -15.78 7.22 -6.52
CA SER A 22 -15.80 6.62 -5.18
C SER A 22 -14.35 6.58 -4.68
N ALA A 23 -14.11 7.09 -3.46
CA ALA A 23 -12.78 7.06 -2.86
C ALA A 23 -12.23 5.63 -2.98
N ALA A 24 -10.98 5.51 -3.45
CA ALA A 24 -10.40 4.21 -3.68
C ALA A 24 -10.34 3.43 -2.35
N SER A 25 -10.56 2.13 -2.40
CA SER A 25 -10.48 1.24 -1.24
C SER A 25 -9.13 0.53 -1.22
N MET A 26 -8.50 0.44 -0.04
CA MET A 26 -7.26 -0.29 0.14
C MET A 26 -7.52 -1.59 0.91
N PHE A 27 -7.07 -2.71 0.36
CA PHE A 27 -7.09 -4.03 0.99
C PHE A 27 -5.65 -4.50 1.18
N TYR A 28 -5.34 -5.16 2.29
CA TYR A 28 -3.98 -5.56 2.58
C TYR A 28 -3.85 -6.90 3.28
N THR A 29 -2.65 -7.49 3.16
CA THR A 29 -2.25 -8.71 3.85
C THR A 29 -0.77 -8.61 4.22
N ASN A 30 -0.28 -9.50 5.09
CA ASN A 30 1.14 -9.50 5.45
C ASN A 30 2.03 -10.13 4.37
N ASN A 31 1.58 -11.22 3.73
CA ASN A 31 2.44 -12.02 2.86
C ASN A 31 1.78 -12.55 1.58
N SER A 32 0.45 -12.63 1.50
CA SER A 32 -0.28 -13.14 0.33
C SER A 32 -0.60 -12.02 -0.67
N VAL A 33 -1.07 -12.38 -1.86
CA VAL A 33 -1.59 -11.38 -2.80
C VAL A 33 -2.95 -10.90 -2.26
N PRO A 34 -3.13 -9.59 -2.02
CA PRO A 34 -4.41 -9.07 -1.54
C PRO A 34 -5.51 -9.19 -2.60
N THR A 35 -6.73 -9.48 -2.13
CA THR A 35 -7.98 -9.56 -2.88
C THR A 35 -9.05 -8.72 -2.16
N GLU A 36 -10.25 -8.59 -2.73
CA GLU A 36 -11.37 -7.86 -2.09
C GLU A 36 -11.89 -8.54 -0.82
N ASN A 37 -11.52 -9.81 -0.59
CA ASN A 37 -11.80 -10.54 0.65
C ASN A 37 -10.69 -10.37 1.71
N SER A 38 -9.62 -9.63 1.40
CA SER A 38 -8.55 -9.34 2.36
C SER A 38 -8.99 -8.25 3.35
N THR A 39 -8.16 -7.98 4.37
CA THR A 39 -8.47 -6.95 5.36
C THR A 39 -8.61 -5.58 4.69
N LEU A 40 -9.76 -4.93 4.88
CA LEU A 40 -9.99 -3.56 4.45
C LEU A 40 -9.21 -2.60 5.35
N TYR A 41 -8.50 -1.65 4.75
CA TYR A 41 -7.88 -0.55 5.47
C TYR A 41 -8.96 0.41 6.00
N THR A 42 -9.02 0.53 7.33
CA THR A 42 -9.93 1.45 8.02
C THR A 42 -9.22 2.39 8.99
N ALA A 43 -7.95 2.13 9.30
CA ALA A 43 -7.14 2.93 10.22
C ALA A 43 -5.64 2.79 9.88
N PRO A 44 -4.78 3.74 10.30
CA PRO A 44 -3.34 3.67 10.08
C PRO A 44 -2.69 2.37 10.56
N ILE A 45 -1.81 1.80 9.72
CA ILE A 45 -1.11 0.55 10.04
C ILE A 45 0.20 0.87 10.76
N VAL A 46 0.34 0.40 12.00
CA VAL A 46 1.52 0.65 12.83
C VAL A 46 2.68 -0.27 12.46
N LEU A 47 3.85 0.30 12.18
CA LEU A 47 5.07 -0.43 11.85
C LEU A 47 5.91 -0.68 13.11
N ASN A 48 5.40 -1.49 14.04
CA ASN A 48 6.03 -1.74 15.34
C ASN A 48 7.01 -2.93 15.40
N LYS A 49 7.13 -3.68 14.31
CA LYS A 49 8.05 -4.80 14.16
C LYS A 49 8.54 -4.91 12.73
N THR A 50 9.56 -5.75 12.51
CA THR A 50 9.93 -6.17 11.16
C THR A 50 8.74 -6.89 10.53
N MET A 51 8.20 -6.32 9.46
CA MET A 51 7.00 -6.83 8.81
C MET A 51 6.98 -6.47 7.33
N GLN A 52 6.14 -7.18 6.58
CA GLN A 52 5.81 -6.85 5.21
C GLN A 52 4.30 -6.65 5.12
N ILE A 53 3.89 -5.70 4.30
CA ILE A 53 2.50 -5.42 3.95
C ILE A 53 2.42 -5.46 2.43
N LYS A 54 1.55 -6.30 1.91
CA LYS A 54 1.14 -6.29 0.50
C LYS A 54 -0.23 -5.66 0.44
N TYR A 55 -0.40 -4.69 -0.44
CA TYR A 55 -1.66 -3.96 -0.57
C TYR A 55 -2.20 -4.00 -2.00
N MET A 56 -3.51 -3.85 -2.11
CA MET A 56 -4.28 -3.60 -3.31
C MET A 56 -5.09 -2.33 -3.09
N ILE A 57 -4.96 -1.36 -3.97
CA ILE A 57 -5.84 -0.18 -4.01
C ILE A 57 -6.75 -0.36 -5.21
N LYS A 58 -8.06 -0.39 -4.98
CA LYS A 58 -9.09 -0.54 -6.01
C LYS A 58 -9.95 0.72 -6.04
N ASP A 59 -9.99 1.36 -7.19
CA ASP A 59 -11.01 2.36 -7.54
C ASP A 59 -11.95 1.78 -8.61
N ASN A 60 -12.92 2.57 -9.09
CA ASN A 60 -13.91 2.10 -10.07
C ASN A 60 -13.29 1.72 -11.44
N THR A 61 -12.06 2.16 -11.71
CA THR A 61 -11.40 2.08 -13.02
C THR A 61 -10.06 1.35 -12.99
N THR A 62 -9.37 1.33 -11.85
CA THR A 62 -8.02 0.82 -11.70
C THR A 62 -7.84 0.00 -10.44
N THR A 63 -6.97 -1.00 -10.55
CA THR A 63 -6.46 -1.79 -9.43
C THR A 63 -4.94 -1.70 -9.43
N LYS A 64 -4.38 -1.18 -8.34
CA LYS A 64 -2.93 -1.03 -8.13
C LYS A 64 -2.49 -1.95 -7.00
N TYR A 65 -1.28 -2.49 -7.11
CA TYR A 65 -0.68 -3.30 -6.06
C TYR A 65 0.61 -2.67 -5.60
N GLY A 66 1.03 -3.02 -4.39
CA GLY A 66 2.34 -2.67 -3.91
C GLY A 66 2.75 -3.42 -2.67
N ILE A 67 4.02 -3.26 -2.33
CA ILE A 67 4.65 -3.90 -1.18
C ILE A 67 5.31 -2.82 -0.34
N ILE A 68 5.08 -2.87 0.96
CA ILE A 68 5.81 -2.12 1.97
C ILE A 68 6.55 -3.13 2.84
N LYS A 69 7.86 -2.96 2.97
CA LYS A 69 8.69 -3.72 3.91
C LYS A 69 9.20 -2.79 4.99
N HIS A 70 9.02 -3.17 6.24
CA HIS A 70 9.60 -2.49 7.38
C HIS A 70 10.63 -3.41 8.05
N GLU A 71 11.83 -2.89 8.27
CA GLU A 71 12.93 -3.55 8.97
C GLU A 71 13.35 -2.65 10.13
N ILE A 72 13.27 -3.14 11.37
CA ILE A 72 13.77 -2.40 12.53
C ILE A 72 15.20 -2.83 12.83
N THR A 73 16.09 -1.86 13.06
CA THR A 73 17.48 -2.08 13.45
C THR A 73 17.70 -1.60 14.88
N GLY A 74 18.13 -2.52 15.77
CA GLY A 74 18.43 -2.24 17.19
C GLY A 74 17.55 -3.01 18.18
N THR A 75 17.90 -2.92 19.47
CA THR A 75 17.21 -3.61 20.57
C THR A 75 15.88 -2.91 20.90
N ASN A 76 14.77 -3.56 20.57
CA ASN A 76 13.40 -3.02 20.65
C ASN A 76 12.77 -3.06 22.06
N ARG A 77 13.54 -2.87 23.14
CA ARG A 77 12.92 -2.85 24.47
C ARG A 77 12.26 -1.49 24.71
N ASN A 78 10.93 -1.53 24.85
CA ASN A 78 10.07 -0.44 25.34
C ASN A 78 9.87 0.78 24.42
N ARG A 79 9.84 0.58 23.11
CA ARG A 79 9.51 1.66 22.16
C ARG A 79 7.99 1.89 22.12
N THR A 80 7.56 3.12 22.29
CA THR A 80 6.13 3.53 22.21
C THR A 80 5.80 4.32 20.95
N ILE A 81 6.81 4.72 20.17
CA ILE A 81 6.65 5.61 19.03
C ILE A 81 7.11 4.94 17.73
N TYR A 82 6.18 4.76 16.79
CA TYR A 82 6.38 4.01 15.55
C TYR A 82 5.89 4.77 14.33
N PRO A 83 6.52 4.58 13.16
CA PRO A 83 5.93 5.04 11.91
C PRO A 83 4.63 4.30 11.63
N THR A 84 3.76 4.96 10.87
CA THR A 84 2.50 4.38 10.41
C THR A 84 2.35 4.53 8.90
N ILE A 85 1.59 3.62 8.31
CA ILE A 85 1.11 3.74 6.93
C ILE A 85 -0.31 4.30 6.97
N SER A 86 -0.50 5.43 6.30
CA SER A 86 -1.79 6.10 6.16
C SER A 86 -2.25 6.08 4.71
N PHE A 87 -3.56 5.91 4.50
CA PHE A 87 -4.18 5.99 3.19
C PHE A 87 -5.45 6.83 3.28
N ASN A 88 -5.54 7.87 2.45
CA ASN A 88 -6.66 8.82 2.49
C ASN A 88 -7.64 8.66 1.32
N GLY A 89 -7.62 7.53 0.63
CA GLY A 89 -8.43 7.29 -0.57
C GLY A 89 -7.76 7.74 -1.88
N THR A 90 -6.67 8.49 -1.82
CA THR A 90 -5.93 8.96 -3.01
C THR A 90 -4.44 8.61 -2.96
N ALA A 91 -3.80 8.87 -1.82
CA ALA A 91 -2.37 8.72 -1.62
C ALA A 91 -2.06 7.81 -0.43
N LEU A 92 -1.09 6.93 -0.63
CA LEU A 92 -0.47 6.15 0.43
C LEU A 92 0.70 6.95 1.00
N SER A 93 0.74 7.14 2.31
CA SER A 93 1.74 7.97 2.98
C SER A 93 2.40 7.23 4.13
N LEU A 94 3.70 7.42 4.26
CA LEU A 94 4.47 7.06 5.44
C LEU A 94 4.48 8.26 6.39
N VAL A 95 3.95 8.04 7.58
CA VAL A 95 3.83 9.07 8.63
C VAL A 95 4.76 8.70 9.77
N PHE A 96 5.61 9.63 10.15
CA PHE A 96 6.48 9.51 11.30
C PHE A 96 5.92 10.29 12.49
N PRO A 97 6.31 9.92 13.71
CA PRO A 97 6.13 10.79 14.87
C PRO A 97 7.06 12.01 14.79
N GLU A 98 6.98 12.87 15.81
CA GLU A 98 7.88 14.00 15.98
C GLU A 98 9.34 13.57 16.20
N ASN A 99 10.28 14.49 15.97
CA ASN A 99 11.72 14.33 16.22
C ASN A 99 12.36 13.15 15.46
N VAL A 100 11.91 12.93 14.23
CA VAL A 100 12.47 11.91 13.33
C VAL A 100 13.34 12.54 12.26
N TYR A 101 14.56 12.05 12.14
CA TYR A 101 15.46 12.37 11.04
C TYR A 101 15.39 11.27 9.99
N TYR A 102 15.37 11.63 8.71
CA TYR A 102 15.25 10.62 7.65
C TYR A 102 16.11 10.92 6.43
N THR A 103 16.27 9.88 5.61
CA THR A 103 16.93 9.93 4.31
C THR A 103 16.16 9.06 3.32
N VAL A 104 16.14 9.48 2.07
CA VAL A 104 15.54 8.72 0.94
C VAL A 104 16.58 8.16 -0.02
N ASN A 105 17.84 8.58 0.11
CA ASN A 105 18.97 8.20 -0.73
C ASN A 105 19.66 6.90 -0.27
N GLY A 106 19.06 6.17 0.68
CA GLY A 106 19.61 4.93 1.21
C GLY A 106 20.77 5.06 2.21
N LYS A 107 21.27 6.27 2.51
CA LYS A 107 22.27 6.48 3.58
C LYS A 107 21.63 6.41 4.96
N MET A 108 22.37 6.00 5.99
CA MET A 108 21.83 6.00 7.36
C MET A 108 21.66 7.46 7.85
N PRO A 109 20.50 7.87 8.37
CA PRO A 109 20.30 9.22 8.90
C PRO A 109 21.14 9.47 10.15
N THR A 110 21.49 10.73 10.33
CA THR A 110 22.11 11.29 11.54
C THR A 110 21.25 12.43 12.07
N ASN A 111 21.60 13.01 13.22
CA ASN A 111 20.98 14.23 13.76
C ASN A 111 21.18 15.49 12.89
N LYS A 112 21.94 15.39 11.78
CA LYS A 112 22.10 16.44 10.77
C LYS A 112 21.32 16.15 9.48
N SER A 113 20.61 15.02 9.42
CA SER A 113 19.76 14.68 8.27
C SER A 113 18.49 15.52 8.26
N THR A 114 17.68 15.37 7.22
CA THR A 114 16.41 16.10 7.10
C THR A 114 15.48 15.72 8.25
N LEU A 115 14.99 16.73 8.96
CA LEU A 115 13.95 16.57 9.98
C LEU A 115 12.61 16.31 9.28
N TYR A 116 11.87 15.32 9.75
CA TYR A 116 10.52 15.04 9.29
C TYR A 116 9.55 16.15 9.73
N THR A 117 8.89 16.78 8.77
CA THR A 117 7.91 17.85 9.00
C THR A 117 6.56 17.57 8.34
N SER A 118 6.49 16.66 7.37
CA SER A 118 5.27 16.33 6.63
C SER A 118 5.27 14.89 6.15
N PRO A 119 4.09 14.25 5.99
CA PRO A 119 3.97 12.89 5.48
C PRO A 119 4.74 12.65 4.17
N ILE A 120 5.36 11.48 4.04
CA ILE A 120 6.09 11.08 2.84
C ILE A 120 5.18 10.24 1.95
N ILE A 121 4.87 10.74 0.76
CA ILE A 121 4.04 10.03 -0.22
C ILE A 121 4.83 8.83 -0.78
N LEU A 122 4.19 7.65 -0.77
CA LEU A 122 4.71 6.39 -1.29
C LEU A 122 4.13 6.11 -2.68
N ASP A 123 4.57 6.85 -3.70
CA ASP A 123 4.07 6.76 -5.08
C ASP A 123 4.97 5.94 -6.01
N LYS A 124 6.25 5.77 -5.64
CA LYS A 124 7.28 5.10 -6.43
C LYS A 124 8.14 4.17 -5.60
N ASN A 125 9.07 3.49 -6.27
CA ASN A 125 10.13 2.74 -5.61
C ASN A 125 10.97 3.69 -4.75
N MET A 126 10.97 3.49 -3.44
CA MET A 126 11.77 4.30 -2.53
C MET A 126 12.15 3.55 -1.26
N ILE A 127 13.27 3.95 -0.70
CA ILE A 127 13.80 3.43 0.55
C ILE A 127 13.94 4.61 1.51
N VAL A 128 13.13 4.62 2.55
CA VAL A 128 13.20 5.61 3.62
C VAL A 128 13.92 4.98 4.80
N LYS A 129 15.07 5.54 5.17
CA LYS A 129 15.73 5.20 6.44
C LYS A 129 15.44 6.30 7.43
N TYR A 130 15.14 5.93 8.68
CA TYR A 130 14.79 6.89 9.72
C TYR A 130 15.59 6.68 11.00
N LEU A 131 15.75 7.76 11.76
CA LEU A 131 16.36 7.82 13.08
C LEU A 131 15.41 8.58 14.02
N ILE A 132 14.98 7.93 15.09
CA ILE A 132 14.22 8.54 16.18
C ILE A 132 15.15 8.67 17.38
N VAL A 133 15.15 9.82 18.03
CA VAL A 133 15.93 10.06 19.25
C VAL A 133 14.98 10.33 20.41
N VAL A 134 14.94 9.43 21.39
CA VAL A 134 14.10 9.56 22.60
C VAL A 134 15.01 9.46 23.82
N ASN A 135 15.08 10.51 24.63
CA ASN A 135 15.92 10.58 25.83
C ASN A 135 17.38 10.10 25.58
N GLY A 136 17.97 10.51 24.45
CA GLY A 136 19.31 10.10 24.04
C GLY A 136 19.43 8.71 23.40
N THR A 137 18.38 7.88 23.49
CA THR A 137 18.35 6.56 22.84
C THR A 137 17.98 6.71 21.36
N LYS A 138 18.79 6.10 20.49
CA LYS A 138 18.62 6.13 19.04
C LYS A 138 17.93 4.87 18.54
N TYR A 139 16.83 5.04 17.83
CA TYR A 139 16.12 3.97 17.14
C TYR A 139 16.21 4.19 15.64
N THR A 140 16.53 3.13 14.91
CA THR A 140 16.64 3.20 13.45
C THR A 140 15.73 2.17 12.81
N GLY A 141 15.32 2.46 11.59
CA GLY A 141 14.58 1.50 10.79
C GLY A 141 14.56 1.89 9.32
N ILE A 142 14.09 0.95 8.52
CA ILE A 142 14.06 1.04 7.07
C ILE A 142 12.64 0.72 6.62
N VAL A 143 12.07 1.59 5.80
CA VAL A 143 10.82 1.36 5.07
C VAL A 143 11.14 1.33 3.58
N LYS A 144 10.84 0.20 2.93
CA LYS A 144 10.99 0.04 1.48
C LYS A 144 9.60 -0.04 0.86
N HIS A 145 9.33 0.81 -0.12
CA HIS A 145 8.10 0.79 -0.90
C HIS A 145 8.39 0.33 -2.33
N THR A 146 7.55 -0.57 -2.84
CA THR A 146 7.66 -1.15 -4.18
C THR A 146 6.27 -1.27 -4.81
N PRO A 147 5.83 -0.30 -5.64
CA PRO A 147 4.65 -0.47 -6.48
C PRO A 147 4.80 -1.68 -7.39
N CYS A 148 3.74 -2.46 -7.54
CA CYS A 148 3.74 -3.70 -8.30
C CYS A 148 2.57 -3.75 -9.29
N LYS A 149 2.78 -4.41 -10.42
CA LYS A 149 1.71 -4.86 -11.31
C LYS A 149 1.59 -6.37 -11.18
N LEU A 150 0.37 -6.91 -11.16
CA LEU A 150 0.20 -8.36 -11.22
C LEU A 150 0.69 -8.87 -12.58
N VAL A 151 1.67 -9.76 -12.54
CA VAL A 151 2.08 -10.52 -13.72
C VAL A 151 1.29 -11.83 -13.71
N LYS A 152 0.43 -12.03 -14.72
CA LYS A 152 -0.18 -13.34 -14.95
C LYS A 152 0.96 -14.32 -15.25
N LYS A 153 1.28 -15.23 -14.33
CA LYS A 153 2.17 -16.35 -14.65
C LYS A 153 1.39 -17.29 -15.56
N VAL A 154 1.62 -17.18 -16.88
CA VAL A 154 1.18 -18.20 -17.83
C VAL A 154 2.06 -19.43 -17.57
N GLN A 155 1.48 -20.51 -17.04
CA GLN A 155 2.17 -21.79 -17.04
C GLN A 155 2.14 -22.34 -18.46
N ALA A 156 3.20 -22.12 -19.23
CA ALA A 156 3.39 -22.81 -20.49
C ALA A 156 3.61 -24.30 -20.18
N ARG A 157 2.66 -25.16 -20.54
CA ARG A 157 2.83 -26.61 -20.42
C ARG A 157 3.92 -27.03 -21.40
N LYS A 158 5.06 -27.49 -20.89
CA LYS A 158 6.16 -28.00 -21.73
C LYS A 158 5.65 -29.24 -22.45
N MET A 159 5.42 -29.15 -23.75
CA MET A 159 4.95 -30.30 -24.55
C MET A 159 6.06 -31.34 -24.67
N ASN A 160 5.71 -32.61 -24.50
CA ASN A 160 6.67 -33.70 -24.61
C ASN A 160 7.15 -33.82 -26.06
N HIS A 161 8.45 -33.67 -26.29
CA HIS A 161 9.05 -33.70 -27.62
C HIS A 161 8.86 -35.04 -28.35
N LYS A 162 8.66 -36.15 -27.63
CA LYS A 162 8.32 -37.46 -28.22
C LYS A 162 6.89 -37.47 -28.76
N TRP A 163 5.94 -36.94 -27.98
CA TRP A 163 4.53 -36.82 -28.39
C TRP A 163 4.39 -35.91 -29.61
N VAL A 164 5.07 -34.76 -29.62
CA VAL A 164 5.06 -33.83 -30.76
C VAL A 164 5.62 -34.50 -32.04
N LYS A 165 6.74 -35.24 -31.94
CA LYS A 165 7.32 -35.97 -33.07
C LYS A 165 6.47 -37.14 -33.56
N GLN A 166 5.60 -37.70 -32.71
CA GLN A 166 4.67 -38.74 -33.10
C GLN A 166 3.50 -38.14 -33.89
N VAL A 167 2.89 -37.08 -33.37
CA VAL A 167 1.79 -36.36 -34.04
C VAL A 167 2.22 -35.81 -35.41
N ILE A 168 3.42 -35.24 -35.53
CA ILE A 168 3.92 -34.74 -36.82
C ILE A 168 4.06 -35.86 -37.86
N ARG A 169 4.46 -37.07 -37.45
CA ARG A 169 4.57 -38.23 -38.35
C ARG A 169 3.21 -38.73 -38.83
N GLU A 170 2.16 -38.55 -38.02
CA GLU A 170 0.80 -38.97 -38.37
C GLU A 170 0.09 -37.96 -39.28
N LEU A 171 0.43 -36.68 -39.18
CA LEU A 171 -0.24 -35.60 -39.94
C LEU A 171 0.38 -35.29 -41.31
N VAL A 172 1.64 -35.68 -41.53
CA VAL A 172 2.33 -35.49 -42.82
C VAL A 172 2.72 -36.87 -43.34
N PRO A 173 1.84 -37.56 -44.09
CA PRO A 173 2.24 -38.76 -44.80
C PRO A 173 3.29 -38.39 -45.86
N ALA A 174 4.29 -39.25 -46.00
CA ALA A 174 5.40 -39.12 -46.95
C ALA A 174 4.93 -39.19 -48.41
#